data_AF-A0AAE1UK94-F1
#
_entry.id   AF-A0AAE1UK94-F1
#
_cell.length_a   1.000
_cell.length_b   1.000
_cell.length_c   1.000
_cell.angle_alpha   90.00
_cell.angle_beta   90.00
_cell.angle_gamma   90.00
#
_symmetry.space_group_name_H-M   'P 1'
#
loop_
_entity.id
_entity.type
_entity.pdbx_description
1 polymer ?
#
loop_
_entity_poly.entity_id
_entity_poly.type
_entity_poly.pdbx_seq_one_letter_code
_entity_poly.pdbx_strand_id
1 'polypeptide(L)'
;MTTFEDLMEAVGTRGRWNYTIILACAFSSFTMPMWYVSYQFLGTTPEYWCRVPELMEANWTQEQIISLSVPLRAPGDDKLNECLMNNYNYTHAAVLGFNETLNNVSAVSNTEDDNLLLPCDTRIYNTSQHEKSLVTKWDLTCEKRPLYSTTQSINQAGTLAGTEEMCDHLSFVVRPWRWLQAAFAVPILCNIILIWILPESPRWLILHGHYNRALEILKKAASVNKTTLPDDHVILTTMNIIRRNERSGLIEKEHEETRSLRSVVVAVVRKAFLLLITPEVSARAAGMAGAAGQTRQRRQV
;
A
#
# COMPACT_ATOMS: atom_id res chain seq x y z
N MET A 1 -30.88 23.58 21.40
CA MET A 1 -30.98 22.18 20.97
C MET A 1 -31.57 22.11 19.57
N THR A 2 -30.80 22.56 18.58
CA THR A 2 -31.15 22.45 17.15
C THR A 2 -30.14 21.63 16.36
N THR A 3 -28.95 21.40 16.92
CA THR A 3 -27.88 20.59 16.32
C THR A 3 -27.65 19.29 17.09
N PHE A 4 -26.94 18.35 16.45
CA PHE A 4 -26.56 17.10 17.11
C PHE A 4 -25.52 17.35 18.22
N GLU A 5 -24.65 18.37 18.07
CA GLU A 5 -23.72 18.74 19.13
C GLU A 5 -24.44 19.17 20.41
N ASP A 6 -25.51 19.97 20.31
CA ASP A 6 -26.31 20.37 21.47
C ASP A 6 -26.90 19.16 22.23
N LEU A 7 -27.32 18.13 21.48
CA LEU A 7 -27.88 16.91 22.04
C LEU A 7 -26.80 16.08 22.76
N MET A 8 -25.59 16.02 22.18
CA MET A 8 -24.45 15.36 22.80
C MET A 8 -23.90 16.13 24.00
N GLU A 9 -24.00 17.46 24.00
CA GLU A 9 -23.65 18.30 25.15
C GLU A 9 -24.60 18.03 26.33
N ALA A 10 -25.91 17.87 26.07
CA ALA A 10 -26.88 17.47 27.08
C ALA A 10 -26.60 16.07 27.67
N VAL A 11 -26.09 15.14 26.87
CA VAL A 11 -25.67 13.79 27.33
C VAL A 11 -24.33 13.84 28.09
N GLY A 12 -23.49 14.85 27.81
CA GLY A 12 -22.18 15.07 28.41
C GLY A 12 -21.04 14.63 27.47
N THR A 13 -20.29 15.59 26.93
CA THR A 13 -19.20 15.36 25.95
C THR A 13 -17.98 14.63 26.55
N ARG A 14 -17.66 14.86 27.83
CA ARG A 14 -16.57 14.19 28.57
C ARG A 14 -17.01 13.02 29.45
N GLY A 15 -18.16 12.43 29.13
CA GLY A 15 -18.73 11.32 29.88
C GLY A 15 -17.94 10.01 29.74
N ARG A 16 -18.06 9.13 30.74
CA ARG A 16 -17.43 7.79 30.73
C ARG A 16 -17.84 6.97 29.51
N TRP A 17 -19.09 7.12 29.08
CA TRP A 17 -19.62 6.46 27.88
C TRP A 17 -18.81 6.77 26.61
N ASN A 18 -18.49 8.06 26.39
CA ASN A 18 -17.74 8.49 25.22
C ASN A 18 -16.32 7.96 25.25
N TYR A 19 -15.65 7.98 26.42
CA TYR A 19 -14.32 7.40 26.57
C TYR A 19 -14.32 5.88 26.34
N THR A 20 -15.33 5.15 26.80
CA THR A 20 -15.46 3.71 26.52
C THR A 20 -15.55 3.42 25.03
N ILE A 21 -16.37 4.17 24.28
CA ILE A 21 -16.48 4.04 22.82
C ILE A 21 -15.15 4.38 22.15
N ILE A 22 -14.52 5.49 22.52
CA ILE A 22 -13.22 5.91 21.95
C ILE A 22 -12.15 4.86 22.21
N LEU A 23 -12.04 4.33 23.43
CA LEU A 23 -11.07 3.29 23.77
C LEU A 23 -11.31 1.99 23.00
N ALA A 24 -12.57 1.61 22.78
CA ALA A 24 -12.89 0.45 21.97
C ALA A 24 -12.53 0.65 20.49
N CYS A 25 -12.84 1.82 19.91
CA CYS A 25 -12.43 2.15 18.54
C CYS A 25 -10.90 2.22 18.39
N ALA A 26 -10.21 2.75 19.42
CA ALA A 26 -8.76 2.83 19.45
C ALA A 26 -8.11 1.44 19.52
N PHE A 27 -8.67 0.53 20.33
CA PHE A 27 -8.26 -0.87 20.36
C PHE A 27 -8.38 -1.52 18.98
N SER A 28 -9.53 -1.38 18.32
CA SER A 28 -9.73 -1.90 16.96
C SER A 28 -8.70 -1.36 15.97
N SER A 29 -8.43 -0.07 16.06
CA SER A 29 -7.43 0.61 15.20
C SER A 29 -6.01 0.10 15.46
N PHE A 30 -5.65 -0.19 16.72
CA PHE A 30 -4.33 -0.71 17.10
C PHE A 30 -4.08 -2.15 16.64
N THR A 31 -5.12 -2.96 16.55
CA THR A 31 -4.99 -4.37 16.13
C THR A 31 -4.67 -4.54 14.64
N MET A 32 -5.01 -3.56 13.79
CA MET A 32 -4.78 -3.62 12.35
C MET A 32 -3.28 -3.57 11.95
N PRO A 33 -2.45 -2.65 12.47
CA PRO A 33 -1.01 -2.62 12.19
C PRO A 33 -0.25 -3.88 12.60
N MET A 34 -0.68 -4.57 13.66
CA MET A 34 -0.03 -5.79 14.14
C MET A 34 -0.03 -6.90 13.08
N TRP A 35 -1.05 -6.93 12.22
CA TRP A 35 -1.14 -7.87 11.12
C TRP A 35 -0.12 -7.56 10.01
N TYR A 36 0.01 -6.28 9.64
CA TYR A 36 0.94 -5.82 8.60
C TYR A 36 2.42 -6.05 8.96
N VAL A 37 2.77 -5.87 10.23
CA VAL A 37 4.16 -5.97 10.69
C VAL A 37 4.69 -7.41 10.57
N SER A 38 3.83 -8.43 10.67
CA SER A 38 4.24 -9.84 10.53
C SER A 38 4.80 -10.18 9.15
N TYR A 39 4.25 -9.59 8.08
CA TYR A 39 4.71 -9.79 6.71
C TYR A 39 6.12 -9.21 6.51
N GLN A 40 6.38 -8.05 7.12
CA GLN A 40 7.68 -7.38 7.03
C GLN A 40 8.80 -8.19 7.68
N PHE A 41 8.52 -8.87 8.81
CA PHE A 41 9.52 -9.69 9.51
C PHE A 41 9.91 -10.97 8.76
N LEU A 42 9.05 -11.48 7.87
CA LEU A 42 9.37 -12.68 7.09
C LEU A 42 10.22 -12.40 5.84
N GLY A 43 10.32 -11.12 5.44
CA GLY A 43 10.99 -10.69 4.22
C GLY A 43 12.39 -10.10 4.40
N THR A 44 13.01 -10.25 5.57
CA THR A 44 14.38 -9.79 5.77
C THR A 44 15.33 -10.52 4.83
N THR A 45 16.11 -9.75 4.07
CA THR A 45 17.18 -10.24 3.20
C THR A 45 18.47 -10.31 4.04
N PRO A 46 18.93 -11.51 4.47
CA PRO A 46 20.24 -11.61 5.11
C PRO A 46 21.34 -11.33 4.09
N GLU A 47 22.57 -11.13 4.56
CA GLU A 47 23.74 -11.05 3.68
C GLU A 47 23.90 -12.35 2.89
N TYR A 48 24.26 -12.24 1.62
CA TYR A 48 24.40 -13.38 0.72
C TYR A 48 25.49 -13.15 -0.32
N TRP A 49 26.02 -14.25 -0.85
CA TRP A 49 27.07 -14.26 -1.86
C TRP A 49 26.89 -15.44 -2.81
N CYS A 50 27.68 -15.46 -3.89
CA CYS A 50 27.58 -16.47 -4.94
C CYS A 50 28.27 -17.78 -4.52
N ARG A 51 27.64 -18.91 -4.85
CA ARG A 51 28.20 -20.24 -4.58
C ARG A 51 29.19 -20.61 -5.68
N VAL A 52 30.42 -20.93 -5.28
CA VAL A 52 31.48 -21.42 -6.17
C VAL A 52 31.92 -22.80 -5.69
N PRO A 53 31.38 -23.91 -6.24
CA PRO A 53 31.64 -25.26 -5.74
C PRO A 53 33.12 -25.64 -5.83
N GLU A 54 33.83 -25.20 -6.87
CA GLU A 54 35.24 -25.53 -7.12
C GLU A 54 36.15 -25.07 -5.97
N LEU A 55 35.90 -23.86 -5.44
CA LEU A 55 36.67 -23.32 -4.32
C LEU A 55 36.25 -23.90 -2.97
N MET A 56 34.98 -24.31 -2.84
CA MET A 56 34.48 -24.99 -1.64
C MET A 56 35.06 -26.39 -1.52
N GLU A 57 35.17 -27.13 -2.63
CA GLU A 57 35.81 -28.46 -2.68
C GLU A 57 37.32 -28.37 -2.39
N ALA A 58 37.96 -27.25 -2.76
CA ALA A 58 39.34 -26.94 -2.41
C ALA A 58 39.54 -26.47 -0.95
N ASN A 59 38.48 -26.47 -0.13
CA ASN A 59 38.51 -26.12 1.30
C ASN A 59 38.97 -24.68 1.61
N TRP A 60 38.59 -23.71 0.77
CA TRP A 60 38.84 -22.28 1.01
C TRP A 60 37.86 -21.70 2.04
N THR A 61 38.26 -20.62 2.73
CA THR A 61 37.37 -19.92 3.67
C THR A 61 36.32 -19.08 2.93
N GLN A 62 35.17 -18.83 3.56
CA GLN A 62 34.11 -18.02 2.94
C GLN A 62 34.58 -16.59 2.61
N GLU A 63 35.42 -16.00 3.46
CA GLU A 63 36.01 -14.68 3.22
C GLU A 63 36.93 -14.66 1.99
N GLN A 64 37.75 -15.71 1.82
CA GLN A 64 38.61 -15.89 0.65
C GLN A 64 37.77 -15.99 -0.63
N ILE A 65 36.72 -16.81 -0.60
CA ILE A 65 35.82 -17.00 -1.74
C ILE A 65 35.13 -15.68 -2.10
N ILE A 66 34.59 -14.95 -1.11
CA ILE A 66 33.91 -13.66 -1.35
C ILE A 66 34.87 -12.65 -1.97
N SER A 67 36.09 -12.53 -1.43
CA SER A 67 37.08 -11.55 -1.92
C SER A 67 37.50 -11.76 -3.38
N LEU A 68 37.52 -13.01 -3.86
CA LEU A 68 37.89 -13.35 -5.22
C LEU A 68 36.68 -13.32 -6.18
N SER A 69 35.54 -13.87 -5.74
CA SER A 69 34.39 -14.09 -6.61
C SER A 69 33.46 -12.89 -6.72
N VAL A 70 33.29 -12.08 -5.68
CA VAL A 70 32.30 -10.99 -5.64
C VAL A 70 32.97 -9.64 -5.92
N PRO A 71 32.63 -8.96 -7.02
CA PRO A 71 33.19 -7.65 -7.35
C PRO A 71 32.59 -6.53 -6.48
N LEU A 72 33.27 -5.40 -6.39
CA LEU A 72 32.73 -4.18 -5.79
C LEU A 72 31.63 -3.59 -6.67
N ARG A 73 30.63 -2.95 -6.05
CA ARG A 73 29.50 -2.32 -6.74
C ARG A 73 29.93 -1.15 -7.64
N ALA A 74 30.96 -0.42 -7.22
CA ALA A 74 31.61 0.63 -7.97
C ALA A 74 33.10 0.68 -7.60
N PRO A 75 33.98 1.16 -8.50
CA PRO A 75 35.40 1.32 -8.19
C PRO A 75 35.58 2.35 -7.05
N GLY A 76 36.05 1.89 -5.89
CA GLY A 76 36.25 2.71 -4.69
C GLY A 76 35.08 2.75 -3.70
N ASP A 77 34.04 1.93 -3.89
CA ASP A 77 32.96 1.73 -2.91
C ASP A 77 33.32 0.56 -1.97
N ASP A 78 32.95 0.64 -0.69
CA ASP A 78 33.12 -0.44 0.30
C ASP A 78 32.04 -1.53 0.14
N LYS A 79 31.02 -1.30 -0.69
CA LYS A 79 29.90 -2.23 -0.90
C LYS A 79 30.17 -3.21 -2.03
N LEU A 80 30.02 -4.49 -1.72
CA LEU A 80 30.07 -5.60 -2.65
C LEU A 80 28.83 -5.64 -3.56
N ASN A 81 29.00 -6.12 -4.79
CA ASN A 81 27.90 -6.36 -5.72
C ASN A 81 27.38 -7.79 -5.52
N GLU A 82 26.40 -7.95 -4.64
CA GLU A 82 25.88 -9.26 -4.20
C GLU A 82 25.27 -10.13 -5.32
N CYS A 83 25.10 -9.57 -6.53
CA CYS A 83 24.38 -10.18 -7.64
C CYS A 83 25.26 -10.65 -8.81
N LEU A 84 26.51 -10.20 -8.85
CA LEU A 84 27.44 -10.50 -9.92
C LEU A 84 28.65 -11.26 -9.37
N MET A 85 29.31 -11.99 -10.24
CA MET A 85 30.53 -12.74 -9.96
C MET A 85 31.57 -12.46 -11.04
N ASN A 86 32.84 -12.46 -10.67
CA ASN A 86 33.94 -12.30 -11.62
C ASN A 86 34.02 -13.51 -12.57
N ASN A 87 34.29 -13.26 -13.86
CA ASN A 87 34.48 -14.32 -14.84
C ASN A 87 35.92 -14.87 -14.77
N TYR A 88 36.19 -15.66 -13.73
CA TYR A 88 37.47 -16.32 -13.51
C TYR A 88 37.36 -17.82 -13.70
N ASN A 89 38.45 -18.45 -14.14
CA ASN A 89 38.55 -19.90 -14.17
C ASN A 89 38.78 -20.45 -12.76
N TYR A 90 37.68 -20.63 -12.02
CA TYR A 90 37.70 -21.12 -10.64
C TYR A 90 38.34 -22.50 -10.46
N THR A 91 38.33 -23.35 -11.49
CA THR A 91 39.02 -24.65 -11.45
C THR A 91 40.54 -24.48 -11.40
N HIS A 92 41.08 -23.53 -12.17
CA HIS A 92 42.50 -23.21 -12.14
C HIS A 92 42.87 -22.50 -10.84
N ALA A 93 41.99 -21.63 -10.34
CA ALA A 93 42.17 -20.98 -9.04
C ALA A 93 42.27 -21.98 -7.88
N ALA A 94 41.41 -23.01 -7.88
CA ALA A 94 41.40 -24.05 -6.85
C ALA A 94 42.72 -24.82 -6.76
N VAL A 95 43.39 -25.05 -7.90
CA VAL A 95 44.67 -25.78 -7.97
C VAL A 95 45.85 -24.92 -7.50
N LEU A 96 45.87 -23.64 -7.89
CA LEU A 96 46.94 -22.69 -7.51
C LEU A 96 46.88 -22.30 -6.02
N GLY A 97 45.69 -22.29 -5.43
CA GLY A 97 45.50 -21.85 -4.05
C GLY A 97 45.46 -20.33 -3.89
N PHE A 98 44.88 -19.86 -2.78
CA PHE A 98 44.47 -18.46 -2.61
C PHE A 98 45.59 -17.43 -2.82
N ASN A 99 46.74 -17.60 -2.15
CA ASN A 99 47.82 -16.61 -2.20
C ASN A 99 48.41 -16.43 -3.61
N GLU A 100 48.52 -17.51 -4.36
CA GLU A 100 49.09 -17.48 -5.72
C GLU A 100 48.10 -16.88 -6.72
N THR A 101 46.81 -17.20 -6.57
CA THR A 101 45.74 -16.60 -7.40
C THR A 101 45.63 -15.09 -7.22
N LEU A 102 45.79 -14.57 -6.00
CA LEU A 102 45.70 -13.13 -5.73
C LEU A 102 46.90 -12.37 -6.29
N ASN A 103 48.09 -12.99 -6.31
CA ASN A 103 49.29 -12.39 -6.88
C ASN A 103 49.29 -12.40 -8.42
N ASN A 104 48.52 -13.29 -9.04
CA ASN A 104 48.46 -13.44 -10.49
C ASN A 104 47.03 -13.60 -11.02
N VAL A 105 46.16 -12.65 -10.70
CA VAL A 105 44.73 -12.66 -11.09
C VAL A 105 44.56 -12.77 -12.61
N SER A 106 45.49 -12.19 -13.39
CA SER A 106 45.52 -12.30 -14.85
C SER A 106 45.67 -13.73 -15.36
N ALA A 107 46.27 -14.64 -14.59
CA ALA A 107 46.41 -16.06 -14.96
C ALA A 107 45.11 -16.87 -14.79
N VAL A 108 44.11 -16.28 -14.13
CA VAL A 108 42.81 -16.90 -13.86
C VAL A 108 41.68 -16.14 -14.58
N SER A 109 41.95 -14.92 -15.04
CA SER A 109 41.00 -14.08 -15.78
C SER A 109 40.72 -14.62 -17.18
N ASN A 110 39.44 -14.86 -17.49
CA ASN A 110 39.03 -15.18 -18.86
C ASN A 110 38.97 -13.87 -19.65
N THR A 111 40.06 -13.48 -20.30
CA THR A 111 40.17 -12.23 -21.09
C THR A 111 39.60 -12.34 -22.51
N GLU A 112 39.08 -13.50 -22.90
CA GLU A 112 38.59 -13.77 -24.26
C GLU A 112 37.09 -13.53 -24.45
N ASP A 113 36.30 -13.44 -23.37
CA ASP A 113 34.87 -13.13 -23.43
C ASP A 113 34.62 -11.66 -23.03
N ASP A 114 33.86 -10.92 -23.85
CA ASP A 114 33.47 -9.52 -23.65
C ASP A 114 32.72 -9.23 -22.32
N ASN A 115 32.45 -10.25 -21.48
CA ASN A 115 31.79 -10.14 -20.19
C ASN A 115 32.73 -10.51 -19.04
N LEU A 116 33.41 -9.49 -18.46
CA LEU A 116 34.22 -9.63 -17.23
C LEU A 116 33.38 -10.06 -16.00
N LEU A 117 32.06 -9.88 -16.08
CA LEU A 117 31.11 -10.13 -14.99
C LEU A 117 30.03 -11.12 -15.44
N LEU A 118 29.80 -12.13 -14.62
CA LEU A 118 28.76 -13.15 -14.82
C LEU A 118 27.65 -13.02 -13.77
N PRO A 119 26.39 -13.33 -14.12
CA PRO A 119 25.31 -13.44 -13.14
C PRO A 119 25.50 -14.68 -12.26
N CYS A 120 25.09 -14.59 -11.00
CA CYS A 120 25.17 -15.71 -10.07
C CYS A 120 23.91 -16.59 -10.09
N ASP A 121 24.07 -17.84 -10.49
CA ASP A 121 23.00 -18.85 -10.55
C ASP A 121 22.59 -19.36 -9.18
N THR A 122 23.55 -19.71 -8.32
CA THR A 122 23.28 -20.24 -6.98
C THR A 122 23.95 -19.38 -5.90
N ARG A 123 23.25 -19.13 -4.80
CA ARG A 123 23.70 -18.25 -3.71
C ARG A 123 23.79 -19.00 -2.38
N ILE A 124 24.61 -18.46 -1.49
CA ILE A 124 24.73 -18.87 -0.10
C ILE A 124 24.31 -17.69 0.77
N TYR A 125 23.50 -17.95 1.78
CA TYR A 125 22.99 -16.94 2.70
C TYR A 125 23.63 -17.10 4.07
N ASN A 126 23.95 -15.98 4.70
CA ASN A 126 24.38 -15.94 6.09
C ASN A 126 23.17 -16.17 7.01
N THR A 127 23.03 -17.37 7.56
CA THR A 127 21.93 -17.75 8.48
C THR A 127 22.27 -17.51 9.95
N SER A 128 23.28 -16.69 10.28
CA SER A 128 23.71 -16.44 11.67
C SER A 128 22.62 -15.84 12.55
N GLN A 129 21.77 -14.97 11.99
CA GLN A 129 20.70 -14.29 12.75
C GLN A 129 19.32 -14.96 12.59
N HIS A 130 19.07 -15.69 11.51
CA HIS A 130 17.77 -16.32 11.22
C HIS A 130 17.95 -17.62 10.42
N GLU A 131 17.29 -18.71 10.83
CA GLU A 131 17.43 -20.03 10.17
C GLU A 131 16.91 -20.02 8.72
N LYS A 132 15.72 -19.45 8.46
CA LYS A 132 15.07 -19.43 7.12
C LYS A 132 14.11 -18.25 6.98
N SER A 133 14.38 -17.32 6.07
CA SER A 133 13.44 -16.25 5.66
C SER A 133 12.73 -16.57 4.33
N LEU A 134 11.65 -15.87 4.01
CA LEU A 134 10.93 -16.02 2.73
C LEU A 134 11.87 -15.82 1.54
N VAL A 135 12.80 -14.86 1.65
CA VAL A 135 13.80 -14.55 0.64
C VAL A 135 14.75 -15.73 0.44
N THR A 136 15.28 -16.31 1.52
CA THR A 136 16.21 -17.45 1.44
C THR A 136 15.55 -18.72 0.90
N LYS A 137 14.26 -18.92 1.19
CA LYS A 137 13.52 -20.11 0.78
C LYS A 137 13.23 -20.15 -0.73
N TRP A 138 12.99 -18.98 -1.33
CA TRP A 138 12.58 -18.85 -2.73
C TRP A 138 13.61 -18.14 -3.61
N ASP A 139 14.78 -17.82 -3.06
CA ASP A 139 15.87 -17.09 -3.72
C ASP A 139 15.37 -15.82 -4.44
N LEU A 140 14.69 -14.96 -3.69
CA LEU A 140 14.08 -13.71 -4.18
C LEU A 140 15.08 -12.55 -4.20
N THR A 141 16.28 -12.79 -4.70
CA THR A 141 17.35 -11.79 -4.78
C THR A 141 17.61 -11.36 -6.24
N CYS A 142 18.37 -10.27 -6.41
CA CYS A 142 18.80 -9.76 -7.72
C CYS A 142 17.65 -9.56 -8.73
N GLU A 143 17.62 -10.33 -9.82
CA GLU A 143 16.58 -10.28 -10.86
C GLU A 143 15.17 -10.54 -10.31
N LYS A 144 15.07 -11.34 -9.24
CA LYS A 144 13.81 -11.70 -8.58
C LYS A 144 13.40 -10.75 -7.45
N ARG A 145 14.16 -9.65 -7.19
CA ARG A 145 13.75 -8.61 -6.22
C ARG A 145 12.35 -8.04 -6.51
N PRO A 146 11.94 -7.79 -7.77
CA PRO A 146 10.60 -7.32 -8.07
C PRO A 146 9.51 -8.35 -7.73
N LEU A 147 9.82 -9.65 -7.66
CA LEU A 147 8.83 -10.66 -7.24
C LEU A 147 8.47 -10.50 -5.77
N TYR A 148 9.41 -10.10 -4.91
CA TYR A 148 9.10 -9.80 -3.50
C TYR A 148 8.26 -8.52 -3.35
N SER A 149 8.61 -7.45 -4.07
CA SER A 149 7.85 -6.18 -4.03
C SER A 149 6.48 -6.28 -4.71
N THR A 150 6.37 -7.05 -5.80
CA THR A 150 5.08 -7.38 -6.39
C THR A 150 4.29 -8.33 -5.50
N THR A 151 4.90 -9.30 -4.81
CA THR A 151 4.19 -10.11 -3.80
C THR A 151 3.67 -9.24 -2.65
N GLN A 152 4.43 -8.24 -2.20
CA GLN A 152 3.96 -7.28 -1.21
C GLN A 152 2.79 -6.45 -1.75
N SER A 153 2.88 -5.98 -2.99
CA SER A 153 1.84 -5.19 -3.64
C SER A 153 0.57 -6.01 -3.92
N ILE A 154 0.74 -7.28 -4.33
CA ILE A 154 -0.32 -8.26 -4.54
C ILE A 154 -0.92 -8.69 -3.20
N ASN A 155 -0.14 -8.79 -2.13
CA ASN A 155 -0.66 -9.05 -0.79
C ASN A 155 -1.54 -7.87 -0.33
N GLN A 156 -1.12 -6.63 -0.59
CA GLN A 156 -1.92 -5.45 -0.29
C GLN A 156 -3.21 -5.41 -1.14
N ALA A 157 -3.11 -5.68 -2.45
CA ALA A 157 -4.27 -5.77 -3.32
C ALA A 157 -5.19 -6.96 -2.99
N GLY A 158 -4.60 -8.09 -2.59
CA GLY A 158 -5.27 -9.32 -2.22
C GLY A 158 -5.90 -9.25 -0.84
N THR A 159 -5.40 -8.42 0.07
CA THR A 159 -6.11 -8.11 1.32
C THR A 159 -7.38 -7.33 1.02
N LEU A 160 -7.38 -6.46 -0.01
CA LEU A 160 -8.59 -5.76 -0.46
C LEU A 160 -9.60 -6.68 -1.15
N ALA A 161 -9.13 -7.68 -1.89
CA ALA A 161 -10.00 -8.61 -2.63
C ALA A 161 -10.40 -9.86 -1.82
N GLY A 162 -9.53 -10.32 -0.92
CA GLY A 162 -9.59 -11.63 -0.27
C GLY A 162 -10.37 -11.66 1.05
N THR A 163 -10.75 -10.50 1.59
CA THR A 163 -11.65 -10.43 2.75
C THR A 163 -13.03 -11.01 2.50
N GLU A 164 -13.39 -11.38 1.27
CA GLU A 164 -14.69 -12.03 1.01
C GLU A 164 -14.65 -13.55 0.70
N GLU A 165 -13.58 -14.18 0.17
CA GLU A 165 -13.77 -15.55 -0.38
C GLU A 165 -12.65 -16.62 -0.18
N MET A 166 -11.41 -16.30 0.20
CA MET A 166 -10.29 -17.27 0.00
C MET A 166 -9.55 -17.79 1.26
N CYS A 167 -10.00 -17.49 2.48
CA CYS A 167 -9.32 -17.98 3.69
C CYS A 167 -9.60 -19.47 4.03
N ASP A 168 -10.61 -20.09 3.45
CA ASP A 168 -11.06 -21.43 3.85
C ASP A 168 -10.19 -22.59 3.32
N HIS A 169 -9.37 -22.39 2.28
CA HIS A 169 -8.72 -23.52 1.60
C HIS A 169 -7.22 -23.69 1.88
N LEU A 170 -6.51 -22.66 2.40
CA LEU A 170 -5.05 -22.71 2.55
C LEU A 170 -4.53 -23.20 3.92
N SER A 171 -5.41 -23.48 4.90
CA SER A 171 -5.01 -23.73 6.30
C SER A 171 -4.39 -25.10 6.60
N PHE A 172 -4.38 -26.03 5.63
CA PHE A 172 -4.01 -27.43 5.89
C PHE A 172 -2.50 -27.74 5.85
N VAL A 173 -1.62 -26.88 5.35
CA VAL A 173 -0.29 -27.33 4.89
C VAL A 173 0.92 -26.93 5.76
N VAL A 174 0.86 -25.91 6.63
CA VAL A 174 2.09 -25.41 7.30
C VAL A 174 1.95 -25.55 8.83
N ARG A 175 3.03 -25.75 9.62
CA ARG A 175 2.93 -26.13 11.06
C ARG A 175 3.60 -25.25 12.16
N PRO A 176 4.50 -24.26 11.93
CA PRO A 176 4.95 -23.37 13.03
C PRO A 176 4.40 -21.92 13.05
N TRP A 177 3.94 -21.37 11.92
CA TRP A 177 3.17 -20.12 11.81
C TRP A 177 1.84 -20.11 12.61
N ARG A 178 1.33 -21.26 13.03
CA ARG A 178 0.03 -21.42 13.70
C ARG A 178 -0.07 -20.67 15.03
N TRP A 179 1.00 -20.61 15.82
CA TRP A 179 1.01 -19.86 17.07
C TRP A 179 1.03 -18.36 16.83
N LEU A 180 1.73 -17.91 15.78
CA LEU A 180 1.70 -16.52 15.33
C LEU A 180 0.28 -16.14 14.87
N GLN A 181 -0.37 -17.02 14.11
CA GLN A 181 -1.77 -16.85 13.71
C GLN A 181 -2.75 -16.89 14.88
N ALA A 182 -2.55 -17.79 15.84
CA ALA A 182 -3.39 -17.85 17.04
C ALA A 182 -3.25 -16.57 17.88
N ALA A 183 -2.03 -16.02 17.98
CA ALA A 183 -1.79 -14.73 18.62
C ALA A 183 -2.50 -13.57 17.89
N PHE A 184 -2.70 -13.64 16.58
CA PHE A 184 -3.49 -12.67 15.81
C PHE A 184 -5.00 -12.93 15.86
N ALA A 185 -5.42 -14.19 15.97
CA ALA A 185 -6.83 -14.57 16.08
C ALA A 185 -7.44 -14.02 17.37
N VAL A 186 -6.69 -13.96 18.48
CA VAL A 186 -7.18 -13.45 19.76
C VAL A 186 -7.66 -11.99 19.68
N PRO A 187 -6.87 -11.00 19.20
CA PRO A 187 -7.36 -9.64 18.97
C PRO A 187 -8.51 -9.55 17.97
N ILE A 188 -8.54 -10.40 16.94
CA ILE A 188 -9.65 -10.43 15.97
C ILE A 188 -10.94 -10.88 16.66
N LEU A 189 -10.90 -11.94 17.47
CA LEU A 189 -12.03 -12.40 18.25
C LEU A 189 -12.50 -11.32 19.24
N CYS A 190 -11.56 -10.62 19.89
CA CYS A 190 -11.89 -9.47 20.72
C CYS A 190 -12.62 -8.37 19.92
N ASN A 191 -12.19 -8.07 18.69
CA ASN A 191 -12.86 -7.11 17.81
C ASN A 191 -14.26 -7.58 17.40
N ILE A 192 -14.43 -8.85 17.05
CA ILE A 192 -15.74 -9.43 16.71
C ILE A 192 -16.68 -9.28 17.91
N ILE A 193 -16.19 -9.58 19.11
CA ILE A 193 -16.97 -9.39 20.35
C ILE A 193 -17.31 -7.90 20.55
N LEU A 194 -16.39 -6.98 20.26
CA LEU A 194 -16.64 -5.53 20.37
C LEU A 194 -17.76 -5.04 19.44
N ILE A 195 -17.97 -5.66 18.27
CA ILE A 195 -19.08 -5.30 17.36
C ILE A 195 -20.44 -5.51 18.03
N TRP A 196 -20.59 -6.56 18.84
CA TRP A 196 -21.83 -6.83 19.57
C TRP A 196 -22.01 -5.96 20.82
N ILE A 197 -20.91 -5.44 21.37
CA ILE A 197 -20.92 -4.60 22.57
C ILE A 197 -21.14 -3.12 22.19
N LEU A 198 -20.59 -2.66 21.08
CA LEU A 198 -20.73 -1.27 20.65
C LEU A 198 -22.13 -1.01 20.11
N PRO A 199 -22.85 -0.03 20.67
CA PRO A 199 -24.12 0.39 20.11
C PRO A 199 -23.90 1.13 18.79
N GLU A 200 -24.88 1.04 17.91
CA GLU A 200 -24.92 1.85 16.69
C GLU A 200 -24.85 3.35 17.00
N SER A 201 -24.29 4.12 16.06
CA SER A 201 -24.19 5.57 16.21
C SER A 201 -25.58 6.22 16.32
N PRO A 202 -25.88 6.97 17.40
CA PRO A 202 -27.15 7.68 17.55
C PRO A 202 -27.43 8.64 16.38
N ARG A 203 -26.39 9.24 15.81
CA ARG A 203 -26.50 10.13 14.66
C ARG A 203 -27.02 9.39 13.42
N TRP A 204 -26.45 8.22 13.14
CA TRP A 204 -26.88 7.38 12.01
C TRP A 204 -28.35 6.98 12.16
N LEU A 205 -28.75 6.56 13.37
CA LEU A 205 -30.15 6.20 13.68
C LEU A 205 -31.12 7.37 13.48
N ILE A 206 -30.76 8.58 13.91
CA ILE A 206 -31.59 9.79 13.72
C ILE A 206 -31.80 10.08 12.22
N LEU A 207 -30.76 9.95 11.41
CA LEU A 207 -30.83 10.21 9.97
C LEU A 207 -31.69 9.19 9.23
N HIS A 208 -31.62 7.93 9.65
CA HIS A 208 -32.41 6.84 9.09
C HIS A 208 -33.85 6.80 9.65
N GLY A 209 -34.16 7.62 10.67
CA GLY A 209 -35.51 7.75 11.24
C GLY A 209 -35.84 6.73 12.33
N HIS A 210 -34.84 6.01 12.85
CA HIS A 210 -34.99 5.06 13.96
C HIS A 210 -34.89 5.78 15.32
N TYR A 211 -35.81 6.73 15.58
CA TYR A 211 -35.74 7.62 16.75
C TYR A 211 -35.82 6.89 18.10
N ASN A 212 -36.63 5.83 18.21
CA ASN A 212 -36.79 5.09 19.46
C ASN A 212 -35.48 4.42 19.90
N ARG A 213 -34.77 3.76 18.98
CA ARG A 213 -33.46 3.16 19.27
C ARG A 213 -32.41 4.22 19.61
N ALA A 214 -32.43 5.36 18.90
CA ALA A 214 -31.54 6.47 19.22
C ALA A 214 -31.79 7.00 20.65
N LEU A 215 -33.06 7.15 21.04
CA LEU A 215 -33.46 7.58 22.38
C LEU A 215 -32.99 6.59 23.45
N GLU A 216 -33.15 5.28 23.24
CA GLU A 216 -32.66 4.25 24.15
C GLU A 216 -31.14 4.34 24.38
N ILE A 217 -30.37 4.52 23.31
CA ILE A 217 -28.91 4.66 23.40
C ILE A 217 -28.51 5.95 24.12
N LEU A 218 -29.18 7.07 23.84
CA LEU A 218 -28.90 8.35 24.52
C LEU A 218 -29.27 8.30 26.00
N LYS A 219 -30.37 7.64 26.36
CA LYS A 219 -30.74 7.38 27.77
C LYS A 219 -29.72 6.52 28.47
N LYS A 220 -29.25 5.45 27.82
CA LYS A 220 -28.16 4.61 28.34
C LYS A 220 -26.89 5.42 28.54
N ALA A 221 -26.50 6.24 27.56
CA ALA A 221 -25.34 7.12 27.66
C ALA A 221 -25.47 8.13 28.82
N ALA A 222 -26.63 8.77 28.96
CA ALA A 222 -26.90 9.70 30.05
C ALA A 222 -26.88 9.02 31.43
N SER A 223 -27.39 7.78 31.54
CA SER A 223 -27.33 7.01 32.78
C SER A 223 -25.88 6.70 33.20
N VAL A 224 -25.01 6.36 32.24
CA VAL A 224 -23.59 6.09 32.47
C VAL A 224 -22.83 7.38 32.81
N ASN A 225 -23.23 8.50 32.20
CA ASN A 225 -22.66 9.82 32.43
C ASN A 225 -23.24 10.53 33.66
N LYS A 226 -24.27 9.95 34.29
CA LYS A 226 -25.02 10.54 35.41
C LYS A 226 -25.59 11.92 35.11
N THR A 227 -26.05 12.13 33.88
CA THR A 227 -26.67 13.38 33.42
C THR A 227 -28.19 13.24 33.36
N THR A 228 -28.92 14.33 33.62
CA THR A 228 -30.38 14.38 33.51
C THR A 228 -30.78 14.84 32.11
N LEU A 229 -31.53 14.01 31.40
CA LEU A 229 -32.03 14.33 30.07
C LEU A 229 -33.36 15.10 30.13
N PRO A 230 -33.64 15.97 29.14
CA PRO A 230 -34.96 16.57 28.94
C PRO A 230 -36.04 15.50 28.68
N ASP A 231 -37.30 15.91 28.71
CA ASP A 231 -38.44 15.02 28.41
C ASP A 231 -38.31 14.34 27.03
N ASP A 232 -38.81 13.10 26.95
CA ASP A 232 -38.73 12.26 25.75
C ASP A 232 -39.33 12.95 24.51
N HIS A 233 -40.44 13.67 24.68
CA HIS A 233 -41.09 14.37 23.57
C HIS A 233 -40.20 15.50 23.02
N VAL A 234 -39.49 16.20 23.91
CA VAL A 234 -38.54 17.26 23.53
C VAL A 234 -37.39 16.68 22.73
N ILE A 235 -36.80 15.57 23.21
CA ILE A 235 -35.67 14.90 22.53
C ILE A 235 -36.09 14.40 21.15
N LEU A 236 -37.26 13.76 21.04
CA LEU A 236 -37.79 13.27 19.75
C LEU A 236 -38.04 14.43 18.77
N THR A 237 -38.55 15.56 19.26
CA THR A 237 -38.75 16.76 18.45
C THR A 237 -37.41 17.33 17.98
N THR A 238 -36.42 17.39 18.85
CA THR A 238 -35.04 17.80 18.50
C THR A 238 -34.42 16.88 17.46
N MET A 239 -34.56 15.55 17.58
CA MET A 239 -34.08 14.59 16.58
C MET A 239 -34.73 14.81 15.20
N ASN A 240 -36.03 15.11 15.17
CA ASN A 240 -36.75 15.46 13.94
C ASN A 240 -36.22 16.74 13.30
N ILE A 241 -35.91 17.76 14.11
CA ILE A 241 -35.30 19.01 13.65
C ILE A 241 -33.91 18.74 13.07
N ILE A 242 -33.07 17.97 13.77
CA ILE A 242 -31.72 17.60 13.31
C ILE A 242 -31.78 16.93 11.93
N ARG A 243 -32.67 15.94 11.77
CA ARG A 243 -32.83 15.24 10.48
C ARG A 243 -33.25 16.18 9.36
N ARG A 244 -34.18 17.10 9.63
CA ARG A 244 -34.62 18.10 8.63
C ARG A 244 -33.48 19.05 8.27
N ASN A 245 -32.74 19.54 9.27
CA ASN A 245 -31.61 20.45 9.05
C ASN A 245 -30.51 19.78 8.21
N GLU A 246 -30.12 18.53 8.55
CA GLU A 246 -29.12 17.82 7.75
C GLU A 246 -29.61 17.54 6.32
N ARG A 247 -30.88 17.17 6.13
CA ARG A 247 -31.45 16.98 4.78
C ARG A 247 -31.47 18.28 3.97
N SER A 248 -31.86 19.40 4.57
CA SER A 248 -31.82 20.71 3.91
C SER A 248 -30.40 21.10 3.52
N GLY A 249 -29.40 20.83 4.39
CA GLY A 249 -28.00 21.09 4.09
C GLY A 249 -27.44 20.22 2.94
N LEU A 250 -27.90 18.98 2.80
CA LEU A 250 -27.55 18.14 1.64
C LEU A 250 -28.12 18.70 0.33
N ILE A 251 -29.37 19.15 0.34
CA ILE A 251 -30.02 19.78 -0.83
C ILE A 251 -29.30 21.08 -1.21
N GLU A 252 -28.90 21.88 -0.22
CA GLU A 252 -28.15 23.11 -0.46
C GLU A 252 -26.78 22.83 -1.10
N LYS A 253 -26.06 21.80 -0.62
CA LYS A 253 -24.79 21.35 -1.23
C LYS A 253 -24.98 20.87 -2.67
N GLU A 254 -26.00 20.06 -2.92
CA GLU A 254 -26.31 19.56 -4.28
C GLU A 254 -26.67 20.72 -5.22
N HIS A 255 -27.41 21.72 -4.73
CA HIS A 255 -27.74 22.92 -5.49
C HIS A 255 -26.50 23.79 -5.78
N GLU A 256 -25.58 23.92 -4.81
CA GLU A 256 -24.32 24.66 -4.96
C GLU A 256 -23.37 23.97 -5.96
N GLU A 257 -23.24 22.63 -5.90
CA GLU A 257 -22.48 21.85 -6.89
C GLU A 257 -23.08 22.00 -8.30
N THR A 258 -24.42 21.91 -8.41
CA THR A 258 -25.12 22.11 -9.67
C THR A 258 -24.93 23.53 -10.21
N ARG A 259 -24.94 24.55 -9.35
CA ARG A 259 -24.69 25.96 -9.70
C ARG A 259 -23.24 26.16 -10.16
N SER A 260 -22.28 25.56 -9.47
CA SER A 260 -20.86 25.57 -9.84
C SER A 260 -20.65 24.93 -11.22
N LEU A 261 -21.17 23.73 -11.44
CA LEU A 261 -21.12 23.04 -12.74
C LEU A 261 -21.75 23.88 -13.86
N ARG A 262 -22.93 24.46 -13.63
CA ARG A 262 -23.59 25.36 -14.60
C ARG A 262 -22.70 26.56 -14.95
N SER A 263 -22.04 27.17 -13.96
CA SER A 263 -21.16 28.32 -14.19
C SER A 263 -19.95 27.97 -15.07
N VAL A 264 -19.35 26.80 -14.86
CA VAL A 264 -18.23 26.28 -15.67
C VAL A 264 -18.68 25.99 -17.10
N VAL A 265 -19.82 25.31 -17.28
CA VAL A 265 -20.37 25.01 -18.62
C VAL A 265 -20.67 26.29 -19.38
N VAL A 266 -21.32 27.28 -18.76
CA VAL A 266 -21.59 28.59 -19.39
C VAL A 266 -20.30 29.30 -19.79
N ALA A 267 -19.25 29.26 -18.95
CA ALA A 267 -17.96 29.86 -19.27
C ALA A 267 -17.26 29.16 -20.45
N VAL A 268 -17.32 27.83 -20.52
CA VAL A 268 -16.76 27.04 -21.63
C VAL A 268 -17.51 27.32 -22.94
N VAL A 269 -18.84 27.28 -22.91
CA VAL A 269 -19.67 27.56 -24.09
C VAL A 269 -19.47 29.00 -24.57
N ARG A 270 -19.40 29.98 -23.66
CA ARG A 270 -19.12 31.37 -24.01
C ARG A 270 -17.74 31.53 -24.64
N LYS A 271 -16.69 30.87 -24.12
CA LYS A 271 -15.35 30.88 -24.74
C LYS A 271 -15.34 30.22 -26.12
N ALA A 272 -16.02 29.07 -26.28
CA ALA A 272 -16.13 28.38 -27.56
C ALA A 272 -16.87 29.24 -28.60
N PHE A 273 -17.96 29.89 -28.20
CA PHE A 273 -18.73 30.81 -29.05
C PHE A 273 -17.90 32.03 -29.47
N LEU A 274 -17.13 32.63 -28.55
CA LEU A 274 -16.22 33.74 -28.86
C LEU A 274 -15.11 33.33 -29.83
N LEU A 275 -14.55 32.13 -29.70
CA LEU A 275 -13.55 31.59 -30.65
C LEU A 275 -14.12 31.35 -32.05
N LEU A 276 -15.41 31.02 -32.16
CA LEU A 276 -16.09 30.87 -33.45
C LEU A 276 -16.40 32.21 -34.13
N ILE A 277 -16.52 33.29 -33.35
CA ILE A 277 -16.85 34.63 -33.85
C ILE A 277 -15.60 35.48 -34.10
N THR A 278 -14.44 35.11 -33.56
CA THR A 278 -13.19 35.83 -33.84
C THR A 278 -12.85 35.81 -35.34
N PRO A 279 -12.73 36.99 -35.99
CA PRO A 279 -12.63 37.11 -37.44
C PRO A 279 -11.33 36.52 -38.03
N GLU A 280 -10.27 36.34 -37.24
CA GLU A 280 -8.99 35.78 -37.70
C GLU A 280 -9.08 34.29 -38.09
N VAL A 281 -9.94 33.49 -37.44
CA VAL A 281 -10.09 32.06 -37.75
C VAL A 281 -10.92 31.86 -39.03
N SER A 282 -11.95 32.69 -39.22
CA SER A 282 -12.71 32.79 -40.48
C SER A 282 -11.82 33.17 -41.67
N ALA A 283 -10.90 34.13 -41.47
CA ALA A 283 -9.95 34.55 -42.51
C ALA A 283 -8.97 33.45 -42.91
N ARG A 284 -8.50 32.62 -41.96
CA ARG A 284 -7.61 31.47 -42.27
C ARG A 284 -8.33 30.30 -42.94
N ALA A 285 -9.59 30.04 -42.59
CA ALA A 285 -10.40 29.01 -43.26
C ALA A 285 -10.73 29.40 -44.72
N ALA A 286 -11.02 30.68 -44.98
CA ALA A 286 -11.19 31.20 -46.34
C ALA A 286 -9.89 31.16 -47.16
N GLY A 287 -8.73 31.43 -46.51
CA GLY A 287 -7.42 31.37 -47.16
C GLY A 287 -7.00 29.96 -47.62
N MET A 288 -7.38 28.90 -46.90
CA MET A 288 -7.06 27.52 -47.28
C MET A 288 -7.88 27.01 -48.47
N ALA A 289 -9.11 27.51 -48.67
CA ALA A 289 -9.91 27.16 -49.86
C ALA A 289 -9.33 27.76 -51.16
N GLY A 290 -8.67 28.92 -51.09
CA GLY A 290 -8.01 29.56 -52.24
C GLY A 290 -6.75 28.83 -52.71
N ALA A 291 -5.99 28.21 -51.79
CA ALA A 291 -4.74 27.52 -52.13
C ALA A 291 -4.94 26.19 -52.87
N ALA A 292 -6.08 25.51 -52.69
CA ALA A 292 -6.39 24.25 -53.38
C ALA A 292 -6.81 24.45 -54.87
N GLY A 293 -7.26 25.66 -55.25
CA GLY A 293 -7.65 25.98 -56.62
C GLY A 293 -6.47 26.26 -57.57
N GLN A 294 -5.38 26.83 -57.07
CA GLN A 294 -4.23 27.25 -57.90
C GLN A 294 -3.24 26.13 -58.24
N THR A 295 -3.23 25.01 -57.50
CA THR A 295 -2.33 23.88 -57.80
C THR A 295 -2.82 22.99 -58.95
N ARG A 296 -4.12 23.06 -59.31
CA ARG A 296 -4.69 22.26 -60.41
C ARG A 296 -4.52 22.90 -61.80
N GLN A 297 -4.26 24.21 -61.87
CA GLN A 297 -4.18 24.95 -63.13
C GLN A 297 -2.75 25.09 -63.70
N ARG A 298 -1.73 24.60 -62.97
CA ARG A 298 -0.31 24.60 -63.39
C ARG A 298 0.22 23.24 -63.91
N ARG A 299 -0.66 22.26 -64.18
CA ARG A 299 -0.31 20.91 -64.67
C ARG A 299 -0.95 20.52 -66.02
N GLN A 300 -1.49 21.49 -66.75
CA GLN A 300 -1.93 21.31 -68.14
C GLN A 300 -1.42 22.47 -69.00
N VAL A 301 -0.11 22.47 -69.24
CA VAL A 301 0.55 22.98 -70.46
C VAL A 301 1.58 21.92 -70.83
#